data_AF-A0A538RFX6-F1
#
_entry.id   AF-A0A538RFX6-F1
#
_cell.length_a   1.000
_cell.length_b   1.000
_cell.length_c   1.000
_cell.angle_alpha   90.00
_cell.angle_beta   90.00
_cell.angle_gamma   90.00
#
_symmetry.space_group_name_H-M   'P 1'
#
loop_
_entity.id
_entity.type
_entity.pdbx_description
1 polymer ?
#
loop_
_entity_poly.entity_id
_entity_poly.type
_entity_poly.pdbx_seq_one_letter_code
_entity_poly.pdbx_strand_id
1 'polypeptide(L)' 'MKILVLNSGSSSQKSCLYEVKNTLPEHPPVPAWEGKIEWNGNHA' A
#
# COMPACT_ATOMS: atom_id res chain seq x y z
N MET A 1 -12.51 -7.40 -9.95
CA MET A 1 -12.17 -5.95 -9.81
C MET A 1 -10.84 -5.68 -10.52
N LYS A 2 -10.65 -4.53 -11.17
CA LYS A 2 -9.36 -4.15 -11.78
C LYS A 2 -8.70 -3.03 -10.98
N ILE A 3 -7.42 -3.18 -10.66
CA ILE A 3 -6.64 -2.21 -9.87
C ILE A 3 -5.42 -1.79 -10.68
N LEU A 4 -5.31 -0.49 -10.97
CA LEU A 4 -4.13 0.10 -11.60
C LEU A 4 -3.16 0.55 -10.50
N VAL A 5 -1.97 -0.06 -10.47
CA VAL A 5 -0.90 0.34 -9.57
C VAL A 5 0.06 1.25 -10.33
N LEU A 6 0.32 2.42 -9.76
CA LEU A 6 1.30 3.39 -10.24
C LEU A 6 2.43 3.49 -9.21
N ASN A 7 3.66 3.30 -9.67
CA ASN A 7 4.86 3.50 -8.87
C ASN A 7 5.76 4.52 -9.58
N SER A 8 5.75 5.74 -9.08
CA SER A 8 6.62 6.82 -9.55
C SER A 8 7.80 7.00 -8.60
N GLY A 9 9.00 6.77 -9.11
CA GLY A 9 10.25 7.19 -8.50
C GLY A 9 10.76 8.49 -9.13
N SER A 10 11.87 9.02 -8.61
CA SER A 10 12.47 10.28 -9.08
C SER A 10 12.85 10.31 -10.56
N SER A 11 13.12 9.16 -11.17
CA SER A 11 13.53 9.04 -12.58
C SER A 11 12.83 7.91 -13.33
N SER A 12 11.79 7.30 -12.74
CA SER A 12 11.05 6.22 -13.42
C SER A 12 9.58 6.20 -13.03
N GLN A 13 8.75 5.69 -13.94
CA GLN A 13 7.35 5.41 -13.69
C GLN A 13 7.05 3.99 -14.14
N LYS A 14 6.69 3.14 -13.20
CA LYS A 14 6.23 1.77 -13.46
C LYS A 14 4.72 1.74 -13.27
N SER A 15 4.01 1.07 -14.17
CA SER A 15 2.57 0.86 -14.05
C SER A 15 2.23 -0.61 -14.32
N CYS A 16 1.23 -1.13 -13.62
CA CYS A 16 0.74 -2.49 -13.80
C CYS A 16 -0.75 -2.54 -13.48
N LEU A 17 -1.54 -3.21 -14.32
CA LEU A 17 -2.96 -3.46 -14.10
C LEU A 17 -3.14 -4.88 -13.55
N TYR A 18 -3.68 -4.99 -12.35
CA TYR A 18 -3.99 -6.27 -11.73
C TYR A 18 -5.48 -6.55 -11.86
N GLU A 19 -5.82 -7.77 -12.26
CA GLU A 19 -7.17 -8.30 -12.20
C GLU A 19 -7.34 -9.15 -10.94
N VAL A 20 -8.17 -8.68 -10.02
CA VAL A 20 -8.60 -9.43 -8.84
C VAL A 20 -9.85 -10.22 -9.22
N LYS A 21 -9.68 -11.54 -9.38
CA LYS A 21 -10.73 -12.47 -9.84
C LYS A 21 -11.71 -12.87 -8.73
N ASN A 22 -11.30 -12.83 -7.47
CA ASN A 22 -12.13 -13.20 -6.33
C ASN A 22 -12.83 -11.96 -5.74
N THR A 23 -13.95 -12.19 -5.06
CA THR A 23 -14.59 -11.15 -4.23
C THR A 23 -13.71 -10.81 -3.04
N LEU A 24 -13.55 -9.51 -2.79
CA LEU A 24 -12.92 -9.04 -1.56
C LEU A 24 -13.82 -9.40 -0.37
N PRO A 25 -13.24 -9.69 0.80
CA PRO A 25 -14.04 -9.90 2.00
C PRO A 25 -14.80 -8.61 2.35
N GLU A 26 -16.01 -8.75 2.90
CA GLU A 26 -16.84 -7.62 3.33
C GLU A 26 -16.19 -6.84 4.49
N HIS A 27 -15.45 -7.55 5.33
CA HIS A 27 -14.67 -6.98 6.42
C HIS A 27 -13.18 -7.18 6.20
N PRO A 28 -12.34 -6.17 6.48
CA PRO A 28 -10.89 -6.32 6.40
C PRO A 28 -10.39 -7.34 7.43
N PRO A 29 -9.31 -8.08 7.14
CA PRO A 29 -8.69 -8.97 8.12
C PRO A 29 -8.09 -8.17 9.29
N VAL A 30 -8.00 -8.81 10.45
CA VAL A 30 -7.27 -8.25 11.60
C VAL A 30 -5.80 -8.03 11.21
N PRO A 31 -5.18 -6.89 11.57
CA PRO A 31 -3.75 -6.67 11.31
C PRO A 31 -2.90 -7.81 11.87
N ALA A 32 -1.97 -8.32 11.06
CA ALA A 32 -1.06 -9.39 11.50
C ALA A 32 -0.01 -8.89 12.52
N TRP A 33 0.24 -7.58 12.55
CA TRP A 33 1.15 -6.92 13.47
C TRP A 33 0.77 -5.43 13.58
N GLU A 34 1.25 -4.79 14.64
CA GLU A 34 1.16 -3.34 14.85
C GLU A 34 2.56 -2.79 15.14
N GLY A 35 2.90 -1.66 14.52
CA GLY A 35 4.17 -0.97 14.71
C GLY A 35 3.97 0.35 15.40
N LYS A 36 4.75 0.61 16.45
CA LYS A 36 4.83 1.93 17.06
C LYS A 36 5.99 2.71 16.45
N ILE A 37 5.70 3.83 15.79
CA ILE A 37 6.74 4.75 15.30
C ILE A 37 7.04 5.73 16.43
N GLU A 38 8.26 5.65 17.00
CA GLU A 38 8.77 6.68 17.90
C GLU A 38 9.43 7.77 17.05
N TRP A 39 8.77 8.91 16.90
CA TRP A 39 9.35 10.06 16.21
C TRP A 39 10.16 10.89 17.22
N ASN A 40 11.47 10.67 17.27
CA ASN A 40 12.39 11.52 18.02
C ASN A 40 12.58 12.83 17.25
N GLY A 41 11.61 13.73 17.35
CA GLY A 41 11.67 15.05 16.74
C GLY A 41 12.85 15.85 17.29
N ASN A 42 13.95 15.89 16.54
CA ASN A 42 14.94 16.94 16.67
C ASN A 42 15.42 17.35 15.26
N HIS A 43 14.67 18.26 14.66
CA HIS A 43 15.07 19.02 13.49
C HIS A 43 14.94 20.51 13.82
N ALA A 44 16.09 21.17 13.91
CA ALA A 44 16.29 22.59 13.60
C ALA A 44 17.29 22.63 12.44
#